data_AF-A0A8T3TGJ6-F1
#
_entry.id   AF-A0A8T3TGJ6-F1
#
_cell.length_a   1.000
_cell.length_b   1.000
_cell.length_c   1.000
_cell.angle_alpha   90.00
_cell.angle_beta   90.00
_cell.angle_gamma   90.00
#
_symmetry.space_group_name_H-M   'P 1'
#
loop_
_entity.id
_entity.type
_entity.pdbx_description
1 polymer ?
#
loop_
_entity_poly.entity_id
_entity_poly.type
_entity_poly.pdbx_seq_one_letter_code
_entity_poly.pdbx_strand_id
1 'polypeptide(L)' 'MTETLDRLGAANQTGAHINKDAYTEAQDFLPLKGIDHVEFWVGNARQAAHYYRALWGFTPIAYSGLETGVRDRSSFV' A
#
# COMPACT_ATOMS: atom_id res chain seq x y z
N MET A 1 -17.05 18.45 -27.41
CA MET A 1 -17.67 17.26 -28.01
C MET A 1 -17.84 16.23 -26.91
N THR A 2 -18.83 16.44 -26.05
CA THR A 2 -19.15 15.57 -24.92
C THR A 2 -20.30 14.67 -25.33
N GLU A 3 -20.02 13.39 -25.57
CA GLU A 3 -21.02 12.42 -25.94
C GLU A 3 -21.68 11.82 -24.70
N THR A 4 -23.01 11.90 -24.65
CA THR A 4 -23.86 11.27 -23.66
C THR A 4 -23.94 9.77 -23.97
N LEU A 5 -23.39 8.93 -23.10
CA LEU A 5 -23.47 7.47 -23.25
C LEU A 5 -24.90 7.00 -23.01
N ASP A 6 -25.53 6.50 -24.06
CA ASP A 6 -26.85 5.87 -24.01
C ASP A 6 -26.72 4.45 -23.40
N ARG A 7 -27.00 4.33 -22.10
CA ARG A 7 -27.27 3.05 -21.45
C ARG A 7 -28.53 3.18 -20.60
N LEU A 8 -29.63 2.65 -21.13
CA LEU A 8 -30.86 2.37 -20.42
C LEU A 8 -30.58 1.48 -19.20
N GLY A 9 -30.66 2.04 -17.99
CA GLY A 9 -30.70 1.27 -16.75
C GLY A 9 -30.23 2.01 -15.49
N ALA A 10 -31.10 2.86 -14.92
CA ALA A 10 -31.26 3.22 -13.49
C ALA A 10 -31.64 4.70 -13.33
N ALA A 11 -32.83 4.97 -12.78
CA ALA A 11 -33.43 6.30 -12.63
C ALA A 11 -32.70 7.29 -11.68
N ASN A 12 -31.52 6.95 -11.13
CA ASN A 12 -30.77 7.83 -10.21
C ASN A 12 -29.50 8.46 -10.81
N GLN A 13 -29.22 8.24 -12.10
CA GLN A 13 -27.99 8.72 -12.73
C GLN A 13 -28.14 10.10 -13.40
N THR A 14 -29.34 10.67 -13.39
CA THR A 14 -29.66 12.00 -13.93
C THR A 14 -29.08 13.11 -13.05
N GLY A 15 -27.77 13.34 -13.16
CA GLY A 15 -27.11 14.51 -12.56
C GLY A 15 -25.66 14.30 -12.12
N ALA A 16 -25.17 13.06 -12.10
CA ALA A 16 -23.76 12.82 -11.80
C ALA A 16 -22.91 13.04 -13.05
N HIS A 17 -22.47 14.28 -13.27
CA HIS A 17 -21.43 14.59 -14.27
C HIS A 17 -20.08 14.09 -13.75
N ILE A 18 -19.73 12.84 -14.07
CA ILE A 18 -18.43 12.28 -13.76
C ILE A 18 -17.41 12.83 -14.77
N ASN A 19 -16.51 13.70 -14.31
CA ASN A 19 -15.36 14.12 -15.11
C ASN A 19 -14.36 12.96 -15.19
N LYS A 20 -14.26 12.33 -16.37
CA LYS A 20 -13.35 11.21 -16.63
C LYS A 20 -11.89 11.65 -16.69
N ASP A 21 -11.65 12.93 -16.94
CA ASP A 21 -10.32 13.51 -17.11
C ASP A 21 -9.80 14.17 -15.83
N ALA A 22 -10.58 14.12 -14.74
CA ALA A 22 -10.26 14.73 -13.45
C ALA A 22 -8.88 14.32 -12.90
N TYR A 23 -8.44 13.08 -13.12
CA TYR A 23 -7.10 12.62 -12.72
C TYR A 23 -5.98 13.31 -13.52
N THR A 24 -6.19 13.48 -14.82
CA THR A 24 -5.24 14.14 -15.73
C THR A 24 -5.18 15.64 -15.47
N GLU A 25 -6.32 16.28 -15.23
CA GLU A 25 -6.45 17.71 -14.92
C GLU A 25 -5.90 18.05 -13.52
N ALA A 26 -6.08 17.16 -12.54
CA ALA A 26 -5.59 17.37 -11.18
C ALA A 26 -4.07 17.29 -11.06
N GLN A 27 -3.37 16.78 -12.10
CA GLN A 27 -1.93 16.69 -12.23
C GLN A 27 -1.28 16.02 -11.00
N ASP A 28 -0.98 14.72 -11.09
CA ASP A 28 -0.59 13.87 -9.95
C ASP A 28 0.61 14.44 -9.15
N PHE A 29 0.32 15.11 -8.03
CA PHE A 29 1.33 15.76 -7.19
C PHE A 29 2.18 14.74 -6.40
N LEU A 30 1.68 13.52 -6.24
CA LEU A 30 2.33 12.44 -5.48
C LEU A 30 2.17 11.11 -6.21
N PRO A 31 2.95 10.87 -7.29
CA PRO A 31 2.82 9.67 -8.08
C PRO A 31 3.16 8.43 -7.26
N LEU A 32 2.15 7.56 -7.07
CA LEU A 32 2.30 6.30 -6.35
C LEU A 32 3.02 5.28 -7.23
N LYS A 33 4.23 4.86 -6.80
CA LYS A 33 5.05 3.88 -7.54
C LYS A 33 4.66 2.43 -7.27
N GLY A 34 4.10 2.15 -6.11
CA GLY A 34 3.79 0.81 -5.64
C GLY A 34 3.88 0.69 -4.11
N ILE A 35 3.79 -0.54 -3.62
CA ILE A 35 3.98 -0.86 -2.20
C ILE A 35 5.47 -1.03 -1.92
N ASP A 36 5.99 -0.34 -0.90
CA ASP A 36 7.39 -0.40 -0.50
C ASP A 36 7.66 -1.62 0.41
N HIS A 37 6.95 -1.71 1.54
CA HIS A 37 7.01 -2.85 2.46
C HIS A 37 5.72 -2.96 3.30
N VAL A 38 5.61 -4.06 4.05
CA VAL A 38 4.56 -4.29 5.06
C VAL A 38 5.24 -4.55 6.40
N GLU A 39 4.91 -3.75 7.42
CA GLU A 39 5.46 -3.90 8.77
C GLU A 39 4.47 -4.64 9.69
N PHE A 40 4.96 -5.70 10.34
CA PHE A 40 4.18 -6.49 11.29
C PHE A 40 4.65 -6.21 12.72
N TRP A 41 3.75 -5.70 13.55
CA TRP A 41 3.99 -5.55 14.99
C TRP A 41 3.63 -6.85 15.71
N VAL A 42 4.63 -7.46 16.34
CA VAL A 42 4.53 -8.78 16.95
C VAL A 42 5.16 -8.80 18.34
N GLY A 43 4.77 -9.76 19.17
CA GLY A 43 5.36 -9.92 20.51
C GLY A 43 6.85 -10.29 20.50
N ASN A 44 7.30 -11.07 19.50
CA ASN A 44 8.70 -11.45 19.36
C ASN A 44 9.15 -11.41 17.88
N ALA A 45 9.81 -10.32 17.50
CA ALA A 45 10.25 -10.08 16.12
C ALA A 45 11.28 -11.10 15.62
N ARG A 46 12.18 -11.60 16.50
CA ARG A 46 13.19 -12.59 16.11
C ARG A 46 12.53 -13.91 15.71
N GLN A 47 11.59 -14.39 16.51
CA GLN A 47 10.86 -15.62 16.20
C GLN A 47 10.01 -15.46 14.93
N ALA A 48 9.33 -14.32 14.75
CA ALA A 48 8.55 -14.06 13.55
C ALA A 48 9.43 -14.03 12.28
N ALA A 49 10.59 -13.36 12.33
CA ALA A 49 11.54 -13.34 11.22
C ALA A 49 12.03 -14.76 10.86
N HIS A 50 12.30 -15.60 11.87
CA HIS A 50 12.64 -17.01 11.65
C HIS A 50 11.49 -17.79 11.01
N TYR A 51 10.24 -17.56 11.43
CA TYR A 51 9.06 -18.20 10.84
C TYR A 51 8.91 -17.86 9.36
N TYR A 52 8.96 -16.56 9.00
CA TYR A 52 8.86 -16.12 7.60
C TYR A 52 10.04 -16.60 6.75
N ARG A 53 11.25 -16.64 7.32
CA ARG A 53 12.41 -17.22 6.65
C ARG A 53 12.25 -18.72 6.39
N ALA A 54 11.82 -19.49 7.38
CA ALA A 54 11.76 -20.95 7.30
C ALA A 54 10.60 -21.46 6.45
N LEU A 55 9.40 -20.88 6.58
CA LEU A 55 8.21 -21.37 5.87
C LEU A 55 8.00 -20.68 4.52
N TRP A 56 8.32 -19.38 4.42
CA TRP A 56 8.00 -18.58 3.21
C TRP A 56 9.25 -18.27 2.38
N GLY A 57 10.43 -18.70 2.83
CA GLY A 57 11.69 -18.53 2.10
C GLY A 57 12.21 -17.10 2.10
N PHE A 58 11.72 -16.23 2.99
CA PHE A 58 12.21 -14.85 3.07
C PHE A 58 13.64 -14.80 3.58
N THR A 59 14.41 -13.83 3.10
CA THR A 59 15.79 -13.62 3.56
C THR A 59 15.88 -12.27 4.24
N PRO A 60 16.19 -12.22 5.55
CA PRO A 60 16.42 -10.97 6.23
C PRO A 60 17.62 -10.24 5.60
N ILE A 61 17.41 -9.00 5.19
CA ILE A 61 18.39 -8.08 4.63
C ILE A 61 18.81 -6.98 5.61
N ALA A 62 18.01 -6.71 6.66
CA ALA A 62 18.35 -5.69 7.65
C ALA A 62 17.84 -6.05 9.06
N TYR A 63 18.48 -5.43 10.06
CA TYR A 63 18.15 -5.58 11.47
C TYR A 63 18.21 -4.23 12.16
N SER A 64 17.27 -3.98 13.08
CA SER A 64 17.39 -2.92 14.07
C SER A 64 17.01 -3.43 15.46
N GLY A 65 17.78 -3.01 16.47
CA GLY A 65 17.57 -3.40 17.86
C GLY A 65 18.59 -2.74 18.77
N LEU A 66 18.78 -3.31 19.96
CA LEU A 66 19.62 -2.71 21.00
C LEU A 66 21.07 -2.54 20.49
N GLU A 67 21.54 -3.50 19.71
CA GLU A 67 22.85 -3.54 19.07
C GLU A 67 23.05 -2.42 18.04
N THR A 68 21.95 -1.87 17.48
CA THR A 68 21.96 -0.76 16.54
C THR A 68 21.49 0.56 17.17
N GLY A 69 21.40 0.62 18.50
CA GLY A 69 20.97 1.81 19.25
C GLY A 69 19.45 1.99 19.38
N VAL A 70 18.63 1.07 18.86
CA VAL A 70 17.17 1.09 19.00
C VAL A 70 16.81 0.35 20.30
N ARG A 71 16.36 1.11 21.31
CA ARG A 71 16.18 0.57 22.68
C ARG A 71 14.76 0.11 22.98
N ASP A 72 13.80 0.54 22.18
CA ASP A 72 12.36 0.36 22.42
C ASP A 72 11.78 -0.85 21.67
N ARG A 73 12.47 -1.34 20.63
CA ARG A 73 11.99 -2.44 19.80
C ARG A 73 13.12 -3.20 19.12
N SER A 74 12.75 -4.34 18.53
CA SER A 74 13.59 -5.15 17.65
C SER A 74 12.82 -5.39 16.37
N SER A 75 13.43 -5.16 15.21
CA SER A 75 12.80 -5.29 13.90
C SER A 75 13.74 -5.95 12.90
N PHE A 76 13.16 -6.75 12.00
CA PHE A 76 13.85 -7.51 10.96
C PHE A 76 13.14 -7.25 9.64
N VAL A 77 13.93 -6.98 8.60
CA VAL A 77 13.48 -6.83 7.21
C VAL A 77 14.16 -7.91 6.40
#